data_AF-A0A2D6BU50-F1
#
_entry.id   AF-A0A2D6BU50-F1
#
_cell.length_a   1.000
_cell.length_b   1.000
_cell.length_c   1.000
_cell.angle_alpha   90.00
_cell.angle_beta   90.00
_cell.angle_gamma   90.00
#
_symmetry.space_group_name_H-M   'P 1'
#
loop_
_entity.id
_entity.type
_entity.pdbx_description
1 polymer ?
#
loop_
_entity_poly.entity_id
_entity_poly.type
_entity_poly.pdbx_seq_one_letter_code
_entity_poly.pdbx_strand_id
1 'polypeptide(L)'
;MGRCDGKVGLVAHAARRSSAATTPFFAVAGAPVRLLGAALLALVLALPTACRDVESTSAELPPLVPSLQGTLHVVGHGGGRGAAEAPVLRHHWVRGPTYGAVEDNDLRGFLDGRFIYGWNQPGQIHSRLGRRPTSPRYGETELFRTIQRWDAIRLPEGVEVHEAALRLGVEDGPDRPLDVLAYAILKDWEPGQGGTERNNTSPPRPGEVWWGEAAHGSRPWGLPGVGFASEEHPEADTPKRALAEARWEPGQTDLLLEGAGLAAYAQAQLRAREPLRLLLKVSDDLEDRPRTLIHLYTANHGDLRNPARRPRLELAWSAPGLRWRRSVPVHLEAGRSLRLPRFELQGARHLSVAFEPTERERDASGGPPPPSLQVRGGAGDGEPSAWRSAEHPLEVDWQWAELRVLAATEPVQLGDAFETSLRDTWVRTAPPEQQEVLFELVAPRGERFVVPAEFRGDYTWTLSFQPDELGRWRYRFGQDFVKKHYESAWGFFDVVLLDRVRARQQLAALADRLRAENAAHGASEDRALSALAPIFWRLERAAMALETPESFAAPEGRELFQRLSEVRELLSDREVPDEPKLTPLKREF
;
A
#
# COMPACT_ATOMS: atom_id res chain seq x y z
N MET A 1 34.76 4.08 57.07
CA MET A 1 34.52 4.99 58.22
C MET A 1 34.55 6.41 57.70
N GLY A 2 33.55 7.24 58.07
CA GLY A 2 33.57 8.69 57.83
C GLY A 2 32.65 9.20 56.70
N ARG A 3 31.42 9.60 57.08
CA ARG A 3 30.54 10.49 56.32
C ARG A 3 31.02 11.94 56.44
N CYS A 4 30.48 12.79 55.55
CA CYS A 4 30.01 14.18 55.71
C CYS A 4 30.48 15.02 54.51
N ASP A 5 29.59 15.34 53.56
CA ASP A 5 28.60 16.44 53.59
C ASP A 5 29.20 17.82 53.38
N GLY A 6 28.67 18.57 52.39
CA GLY A 6 28.63 20.02 52.50
C GLY A 6 28.69 20.85 51.22
N LYS A 7 27.49 21.14 50.66
CA LYS A 7 26.97 22.46 50.19
C LYS A 7 27.76 23.23 49.10
N VAL A 8 27.21 23.41 47.90
CA VAL A 8 26.19 24.40 47.46
C VAL A 8 26.64 25.86 47.59
N GLY A 9 26.71 26.54 46.43
CA GLY A 9 26.81 28.00 46.32
C GLY A 9 26.73 28.48 44.87
N LEU A 10 25.50 28.73 44.39
CA LEU A 10 25.16 29.61 43.25
C LEU A 10 25.72 31.03 43.47
N VAL A 11 26.14 31.74 42.41
CA VAL A 11 25.64 33.09 42.03
C VAL A 11 25.95 33.35 40.54
N ALA A 12 24.98 33.96 39.86
CA ALA A 12 24.91 34.29 38.44
C ALA A 12 25.44 35.70 38.09
N HIS A 13 25.40 35.99 36.78
CA HIS A 13 25.41 37.29 36.09
C HIS A 13 26.73 38.07 35.99
N ALA A 14 27.20 38.34 34.77
CA ALA A 14 26.71 39.46 33.94
C ALA A 14 27.59 39.68 32.70
N ALA A 15 26.93 40.10 31.63
CA ALA A 15 27.46 40.44 30.31
C ALA A 15 28.48 41.58 30.31
N ARG A 16 29.43 41.53 29.35
CA ARG A 16 30.00 42.74 28.71
C ARG A 16 30.22 42.51 27.22
N ARG A 17 29.60 43.38 26.42
CA ARG A 17 29.95 43.72 25.04
C ARG A 17 31.15 44.69 25.07
N SER A 18 32.06 44.62 24.10
CA SER A 18 32.51 45.82 23.35
C SER A 18 33.47 45.49 22.19
N SER A 19 33.20 46.17 21.06
CA SER A 19 34.11 46.77 20.05
C SER A 19 35.13 45.86 19.33
N ALA A 20 35.08 45.65 18.01
CA ALA A 20 35.24 46.60 16.89
C ALA A 20 36.61 47.30 16.86
N ALA A 21 37.45 46.94 15.87
CA ALA A 21 38.38 47.84 15.18
C ALA A 21 38.97 47.18 13.92
N THR A 22 39.16 48.01 12.90
CA THR A 22 39.33 47.73 11.47
C THR A 22 40.79 47.99 11.01
N THR A 23 41.13 47.47 9.82
CA THR A 23 42.14 47.96 8.82
C THR A 23 43.66 47.82 9.09
N PRO A 24 44.58 47.93 8.08
CA PRO A 24 44.42 47.94 6.60
C PRO A 24 45.55 47.23 5.75
N PHE A 25 45.28 47.13 4.43
CA PHE A 25 46.14 47.33 3.22
C PHE A 25 47.56 46.74 3.06
N PHE A 26 47.79 46.10 1.90
CA PHE A 26 48.86 46.48 0.96
C PHE A 26 48.42 46.24 -0.50
N ALA A 27 48.71 47.22 -1.36
CA ALA A 27 48.58 47.19 -2.81
C ALA A 27 49.94 47.54 -3.42
N VAL A 28 50.36 46.90 -4.51
CA VAL A 28 51.35 47.43 -5.46
C VAL A 28 50.98 47.00 -6.90
N ALA A 29 50.95 47.99 -7.79
CA ALA A 29 50.75 47.98 -9.24
C ALA A 29 52.01 47.47 -10.00
N GLY A 30 52.09 47.19 -11.30
CA GLY A 30 51.20 47.33 -12.46
C GLY A 30 51.93 47.02 -13.79
N ALA A 31 51.14 46.64 -14.81
CA ALA A 31 51.24 46.83 -16.30
C ALA A 31 52.52 46.44 -17.11
N PRO A 32 52.51 46.29 -18.46
CA PRO A 32 51.44 46.57 -19.46
C PRO A 32 51.19 45.55 -20.63
N VAL A 33 49.96 45.60 -21.16
CA VAL A 33 49.48 45.65 -22.58
C VAL A 33 50.24 44.93 -23.72
N ARG A 34 49.53 44.01 -24.44
CA ARG A 34 49.27 43.93 -25.91
C ARG A 34 49.31 42.50 -26.45
N LEU A 35 48.15 41.96 -26.85
CA LEU A 35 47.92 41.35 -28.18
C LEU A 35 46.43 40.96 -28.34
N LEU A 36 45.71 41.80 -29.06
CA LEU A 36 44.51 41.45 -29.83
C LEU A 36 44.92 40.45 -30.91
N GLY A 37 44.09 39.43 -31.17
CA GLY A 37 44.09 38.75 -32.47
C GLY A 37 43.65 37.29 -32.42
N ALA A 38 42.48 37.02 -33.01
CA ALA A 38 42.09 35.72 -33.57
C ALA A 38 41.52 34.62 -32.65
N ALA A 39 40.49 34.92 -31.85
CA ALA A 39 39.65 33.86 -31.25
C ALA A 39 38.15 34.20 -31.16
N LEU A 40 37.64 35.04 -32.07
CA LEU A 40 36.22 35.45 -32.07
C LEU A 40 35.53 35.34 -33.45
N LEU A 41 36.04 34.44 -34.31
CA LEU A 41 35.47 34.18 -35.64
C LEU A 41 35.39 32.68 -35.97
N ALA A 42 35.07 31.85 -34.98
CA ALA A 42 34.84 30.40 -35.16
C ALA A 42 33.66 29.85 -34.32
N LEU A 43 32.72 30.71 -33.91
CA LEU A 43 31.56 30.28 -33.09
C LEU A 43 30.20 30.81 -33.59
N VAL A 44 30.08 31.08 -34.90
CA VAL A 44 28.81 31.55 -35.52
C VAL A 44 28.42 30.77 -36.79
N LEU A 45 29.18 29.77 -37.24
CA LEU A 45 28.84 28.97 -38.43
C LEU A 45 29.01 27.47 -38.20
N ALA A 46 28.21 26.92 -37.29
CA ALA A 46 27.86 25.49 -37.25
C ALA A 46 26.67 25.29 -36.29
N LEU A 47 25.52 25.87 -36.63
CA LEU A 47 24.25 25.33 -36.13
C LEU A 47 23.91 24.16 -37.04
N PRO A 48 24.00 22.89 -36.58
CA PRO A 48 23.37 21.82 -37.32
C PRO A 48 21.87 22.07 -37.24
N THR A 49 21.26 22.36 -38.38
CA THR A 49 19.86 22.06 -38.63
C THR A 49 19.68 20.56 -38.46
N ALA A 50 19.53 20.13 -37.21
CA ALA A 50 18.92 18.86 -36.89
C ALA A 50 17.44 19.03 -37.27
N CYS A 51 17.12 18.74 -38.52
CA CYS A 51 15.83 18.16 -38.85
C CYS A 51 15.67 16.97 -37.91
N ARG A 52 14.92 17.17 -36.82
CA ARG A 52 14.27 16.06 -36.16
C ARG A 52 13.32 15.50 -37.20
N ASP A 53 13.77 14.45 -37.87
CA ASP A 53 12.85 13.45 -38.37
C ASP A 53 11.99 13.08 -37.16
N VAL A 54 10.76 13.60 -37.16
CA VAL A 54 9.69 13.01 -36.39
C VAL A 54 9.55 11.64 -37.00
N GLU A 55 10.30 10.68 -36.45
CA GLU A 55 10.02 9.27 -36.64
C GLU A 55 8.53 9.16 -36.40
N SER A 56 7.81 8.93 -37.50
CA SER A 56 6.47 8.38 -37.52
C SER A 56 6.56 7.18 -36.60
N THR A 57 6.19 7.39 -35.33
CA THR A 57 5.89 6.34 -34.38
C THR A 57 4.90 5.46 -35.12
N SER A 58 5.41 4.33 -35.63
CA SER A 58 4.62 3.15 -35.95
C SER A 58 3.51 3.16 -34.93
N ALA A 59 2.25 3.26 -35.37
CA ALA A 59 1.11 3.24 -34.49
C ALA A 59 1.20 1.94 -33.69
N GLU A 60 1.84 2.01 -32.52
CA GLU A 60 1.88 0.93 -31.56
C GLU A 60 0.41 0.63 -31.34
N LEU A 61 0.04 -0.61 -31.66
CA LEU A 61 -1.27 -1.13 -31.31
C LEU A 61 -1.54 -0.66 -29.89
N PRO A 62 -2.71 -0.02 -29.63
CA PRO A 62 -2.99 0.53 -28.31
C PRO A 62 -2.68 -0.56 -27.29
N PRO A 63 -1.89 -0.25 -26.24
CA PRO A 63 -1.46 -1.25 -25.29
C PRO A 63 -2.68 -2.04 -24.85
N LEU A 64 -2.57 -3.37 -24.91
CA LEU A 64 -3.65 -4.28 -24.53
C LEU A 64 -4.20 -3.78 -23.19
N VAL A 65 -5.48 -3.39 -23.15
CA VAL A 65 -6.09 -2.92 -21.90
C VAL A 65 -5.91 -4.06 -20.90
N PRO A 66 -5.22 -3.84 -19.77
CA PRO A 66 -5.00 -4.90 -18.80
C PRO A 66 -6.36 -5.53 -18.46
N SER A 67 -6.46 -6.85 -18.54
CA SER A 67 -7.67 -7.56 -18.17
C SER A 67 -7.40 -8.47 -17.00
N LEU A 68 -8.42 -8.63 -16.18
CA LEU A 68 -8.47 -9.54 -15.06
C LEU A 68 -9.13 -10.83 -15.54
N GLN A 69 -8.43 -11.96 -15.42
CA GLN A 69 -8.95 -13.27 -15.76
C GLN A 69 -8.77 -14.26 -14.60
N GLY A 70 -9.85 -14.93 -14.22
CA GLY A 70 -9.80 -15.92 -13.14
C GLY A 70 -11.16 -16.50 -12.79
N THR A 71 -11.21 -17.23 -11.68
CA THR A 71 -12.43 -17.82 -11.13
C THR A 71 -12.78 -17.17 -9.80
N LEU A 72 -14.00 -16.67 -9.70
CA LEU A 72 -14.55 -16.14 -8.46
C LEU A 72 -15.28 -17.25 -7.71
N HIS A 73 -14.84 -17.55 -6.50
CA HIS A 73 -15.47 -18.49 -5.58
C HIS A 73 -16.26 -17.73 -4.52
N VAL A 74 -17.55 -18.04 -4.40
CA VAL A 74 -18.46 -17.47 -3.41
C VAL A 74 -19.00 -18.61 -2.56
N VAL A 75 -18.79 -18.55 -1.25
CA VAL A 75 -19.07 -19.65 -0.34
C VAL A 75 -19.81 -19.17 0.89
N GLY A 76 -20.97 -19.79 1.16
CA GLY A 76 -21.75 -19.56 2.37
C GLY A 76 -21.51 -20.67 3.40
N HIS A 77 -21.09 -20.29 4.60
CA HIS A 77 -20.89 -21.21 5.74
C HIS A 77 -21.95 -20.97 6.82
N GLY A 78 -22.52 -22.02 7.38
CA GLY A 78 -23.44 -21.98 8.51
C GLY A 78 -22.95 -22.83 9.68
N GLY A 79 -23.69 -22.83 10.78
CA GLY A 79 -23.36 -23.70 11.93
C GLY A 79 -23.60 -25.18 11.63
N GLY A 80 -22.77 -26.06 12.17
CA GLY A 80 -22.91 -27.53 12.11
C GLY A 80 -22.03 -28.22 11.06
N ARG A 81 -22.06 -29.57 11.02
CA ARG A 81 -21.37 -30.35 9.97
C ARG A 81 -22.16 -30.29 8.68
N GLY A 82 -21.57 -29.71 7.63
CA GLY A 82 -22.08 -29.81 6.27
C GLY A 82 -21.80 -31.21 5.69
N ALA A 83 -22.61 -31.66 4.74
CA ALA A 83 -22.46 -32.97 4.11
C ALA A 83 -21.44 -33.00 2.95
N ALA A 84 -21.00 -31.84 2.48
CA ALA A 84 -20.13 -31.69 1.32
C ALA A 84 -18.72 -31.23 1.71
N GLU A 85 -17.73 -31.63 0.93
CA GLU A 85 -16.35 -31.18 1.02
C GLU A 85 -16.28 -29.66 0.79
N ALA A 86 -15.72 -28.94 1.76
CA ALA A 86 -15.59 -27.51 1.71
C ALA A 86 -14.45 -27.12 0.73
N PRO A 87 -14.67 -26.16 -0.18
CA PRO A 87 -13.60 -25.71 -1.06
C PRO A 87 -12.48 -25.07 -0.25
N VAL A 88 -11.25 -25.22 -0.72
CA VAL A 88 -10.11 -24.46 -0.20
C VAL A 88 -10.17 -23.06 -0.79
N LEU A 89 -10.20 -22.05 0.08
CA LEU A 89 -10.20 -20.64 -0.28
C LEU A 89 -8.88 -20.01 0.12
N ARG A 90 -8.34 -19.12 -0.71
CA ARG A 90 -7.12 -18.37 -0.41
C ARG A 90 -7.46 -16.91 -0.13
N HIS A 91 -7.02 -16.43 1.03
CA HIS A 91 -7.16 -15.03 1.43
C HIS A 91 -5.80 -14.51 1.90
N HIS A 92 -5.63 -13.19 1.84
CA HIS A 92 -4.42 -12.51 2.31
C HIS A 92 -4.76 -11.48 3.38
N TRP A 93 -3.91 -11.37 4.39
CA TRP A 93 -4.00 -10.39 5.47
C TRP A 93 -2.78 -9.48 5.42
N VAL A 94 -3.02 -8.22 5.09
CA VAL A 94 -2.01 -7.18 4.93
C VAL A 94 -2.55 -5.88 5.49
N ARG A 95 -1.71 -5.08 6.15
CA ARG A 95 -2.16 -3.78 6.67
C ARG A 95 -2.65 -2.91 5.52
N GLY A 96 -3.88 -2.43 5.60
CA GLY A 96 -4.55 -1.61 4.59
C GLY A 96 -5.86 -1.01 5.10
N PRO A 97 -6.71 -0.47 4.21
CA PRO A 97 -7.97 0.18 4.59
C PRO A 97 -8.98 -0.78 5.23
N THR A 98 -8.92 -2.06 4.87
CA THR A 98 -9.89 -3.11 5.25
C THR A 98 -9.41 -3.99 6.40
N TYR A 99 -8.10 -3.97 6.68
CA TYR A 99 -7.48 -4.73 7.77
C TYR A 99 -6.26 -4.01 8.31
N GLY A 100 -6.26 -3.64 9.59
CA GLY A 100 -5.22 -2.84 10.22
C GLY A 100 -4.43 -3.53 11.33
N ALA A 101 -4.76 -4.79 11.64
CA ALA A 101 -4.26 -5.51 12.82
C ALA A 101 -2.93 -6.24 12.56
N VAL A 102 -2.04 -5.59 11.81
CA VAL A 102 -0.66 -6.06 11.57
C VAL A 102 0.33 -5.08 12.17
N GLU A 103 1.22 -5.62 12.98
CA GLU A 103 2.27 -4.89 13.64
C GLU A 103 3.59 -5.61 13.43
N ASP A 104 4.65 -4.84 13.23
CA ASP A 104 6.01 -5.34 13.27
C ASP A 104 6.89 -4.48 14.17
N ASN A 105 7.97 -5.07 14.65
CA ASN A 105 8.97 -4.37 15.43
C ASN A 105 10.35 -4.93 15.12
N ASP A 106 11.30 -4.04 14.85
CA ASP A 106 12.69 -4.40 14.63
C ASP A 106 13.44 -4.34 15.97
N LEU A 107 13.91 -5.50 16.41
CA LEU A 107 14.67 -5.72 17.62
C LEU A 107 16.16 -5.59 17.30
N ARG A 108 16.82 -4.68 18.03
CA ARG A 108 18.17 -4.24 17.72
C ARG A 108 19.07 -4.31 18.95
N GLY A 109 20.20 -5.00 18.84
CA GLY A 109 21.17 -5.08 19.92
C GLY A 109 22.44 -5.80 19.53
N PHE A 110 23.23 -6.19 20.53
CA PHE A 110 24.44 -6.98 20.35
C PHE A 110 24.25 -8.43 20.80
N LEU A 111 25.06 -9.32 20.22
CA LEU A 111 25.09 -10.75 20.57
C LEU A 111 25.37 -10.98 22.06
N ASP A 112 26.15 -10.10 22.69
CA ASP A 112 26.46 -10.17 24.12
C ASP A 112 25.38 -9.54 25.02
N GLY A 113 24.23 -9.19 24.46
CA GLY A 113 23.10 -8.59 25.17
C GLY A 113 23.25 -7.09 25.43
N ARG A 114 24.41 -6.49 25.15
CA ARG A 114 24.59 -5.04 25.29
C ARG A 114 23.89 -4.30 24.15
N PHE A 115 23.87 -2.98 24.26
CA PHE A 115 23.38 -2.07 23.23
C PHE A 115 24.12 -0.74 23.35
N ILE A 116 24.28 0.01 22.24
CA ILE A 116 24.75 1.40 22.33
C ILE A 116 23.63 2.28 22.89
N TYR A 117 22.39 1.95 22.53
CA TYR A 117 21.19 2.63 23.01
C TYR A 117 20.05 1.61 23.15
N GLY A 118 19.25 1.72 24.22
CA GLY A 118 18.09 0.84 24.43
C GLY A 118 16.97 1.26 23.48
N TRP A 119 17.02 0.77 22.24
CA TRP A 119 16.13 1.20 21.18
C TRP A 119 14.92 0.29 21.05
N ASN A 120 13.77 0.92 20.85
CA ASN A 120 12.56 0.31 20.33
C ASN A 120 12.13 1.14 19.12
N GLN A 121 11.88 0.48 17.98
CA GLN A 121 11.63 1.19 16.73
C GLN A 121 10.36 0.68 16.01
N PRO A 122 9.18 0.95 16.56
CA PRO A 122 7.92 0.78 15.85
C PRO A 122 7.79 1.86 14.76
N GLY A 123 7.31 1.48 13.58
CA GLY A 123 7.10 2.42 12.47
C GLY A 123 8.39 2.91 11.80
N GLN A 124 9.44 2.09 11.77
CA GLN A 124 10.61 2.39 10.92
C GLN A 124 10.27 2.38 9.44
N ILE A 125 11.06 3.09 8.64
CA ILE A 125 10.96 3.05 7.17
C ILE A 125 11.06 1.61 6.63
N HIS A 126 11.92 0.79 7.25
CA HIS A 126 12.14 -0.61 6.89
C HIS A 126 12.39 -1.46 8.14
N SER A 127 11.99 -2.73 8.06
CA SER A 127 12.37 -3.82 8.96
C SER A 127 13.73 -4.39 8.55
N ARG A 128 14.45 -5.00 9.50
CA ARG A 128 15.84 -5.43 9.26
C ARG A 128 16.09 -6.81 9.84
N LEU A 129 16.86 -7.61 9.13
CA LEU A 129 17.32 -8.93 9.58
C LEU A 129 18.81 -9.09 9.35
N GLY A 130 19.49 -9.81 10.23
CA GLY A 130 20.91 -10.11 10.10
C GLY A 130 21.80 -9.03 10.70
N ARG A 131 23.02 -8.91 10.21
CA ARG A 131 24.08 -8.20 10.94
C ARG A 131 24.82 -7.17 10.07
N ARG A 132 25.01 -5.97 10.62
CA ARG A 132 25.63 -4.82 9.93
C ARG A 132 27.07 -5.10 9.45
N PRO A 133 27.57 -4.36 8.43
CA PRO A 133 29.01 -4.29 8.11
C PRO A 133 29.83 -3.60 9.23
N THR A 134 31.10 -3.97 9.39
CA THR A 134 32.03 -3.60 10.49
C THR A 134 32.41 -2.11 10.61
N SER A 135 32.26 -1.54 11.84
CA SER A 135 33.10 -0.50 12.53
C SER A 135 32.41 0.83 12.98
N PRO A 136 32.72 1.42 14.18
CA PRO A 136 33.75 1.01 15.15
C PRO A 136 33.33 0.67 16.61
N ARG A 137 34.08 -0.31 17.17
CA ARG A 137 34.60 -0.47 18.56
C ARG A 137 33.89 -1.24 19.70
N TYR A 138 32.69 -1.82 19.55
CA TYR A 138 32.11 -2.71 20.59
C TYR A 138 31.48 -3.98 19.99
N GLY A 139 31.73 -5.16 20.57
CA GLY A 139 30.94 -6.42 20.43
C GLY A 139 30.68 -7.01 19.03
N GLU A 140 31.12 -6.29 17.99
CA GLU A 140 31.47 -6.62 16.61
C GLU A 140 30.39 -6.72 15.53
N THR A 141 29.17 -6.25 15.81
CA THR A 141 28.24 -5.47 14.94
C THR A 141 26.84 -5.64 15.48
N GLU A 142 25.98 -4.71 15.13
CA GLU A 142 24.59 -4.73 15.56
C GLU A 142 23.80 -5.79 14.80
N LEU A 143 23.07 -6.60 15.57
CA LEU A 143 22.18 -7.66 15.10
C LEU A 143 20.75 -7.13 15.06
N PHE A 144 20.03 -7.53 14.01
CA PHE A 144 18.64 -7.19 13.76
C PHE A 144 17.81 -8.46 13.66
N ARG A 145 16.68 -8.46 14.36
CA ARG A 145 15.62 -9.47 14.26
C ARG A 145 14.29 -8.74 14.16
N THR A 146 13.36 -9.26 13.38
CA THR A 146 12.05 -8.63 13.24
C THR A 146 11.00 -9.52 13.88
N ILE A 147 10.16 -8.97 14.74
CA ILE A 147 8.95 -9.65 15.19
C ILE A 147 7.76 -9.11 14.42
N GLN A 148 6.81 -9.99 14.10
CA GLN A 148 5.59 -9.67 13.39
C GLN A 148 4.39 -10.28 14.11
N ARG A 149 3.27 -9.55 14.10
CA ARG A 149 2.02 -9.93 14.73
C ARG A 149 0.87 -9.71 13.75
N TRP A 150 0.09 -10.75 13.52
CA TRP A 150 -1.23 -10.68 12.89
C TRP A 150 -2.29 -10.99 13.94
N ASP A 151 -3.14 -10.01 14.21
CA ASP A 151 -4.26 -10.13 15.13
C ASP A 151 -5.60 -10.00 14.38
N ALA A 152 -6.71 -10.23 15.07
CA ALA A 152 -8.06 -10.06 14.55
C ALA A 152 -8.34 -10.77 13.22
N ILE A 153 -7.66 -11.89 12.95
CA ILE A 153 -7.98 -12.75 11.80
C ILE A 153 -9.32 -13.43 12.08
N ARG A 154 -10.36 -13.03 11.34
CA ARG A 154 -11.70 -13.61 11.46
C ARG A 154 -11.93 -14.59 10.33
N LEU A 155 -12.11 -15.86 10.70
CA LEU A 155 -12.47 -16.97 9.82
C LEU A 155 -13.67 -17.72 10.41
N PRO A 156 -14.46 -18.44 9.59
CA PRO A 156 -15.56 -19.26 10.10
C PRO A 156 -15.09 -20.29 11.14
N GLU A 157 -15.98 -20.64 12.08
CA GLU A 157 -15.68 -21.65 13.10
C GLU A 157 -15.33 -23.02 12.50
N GLY A 158 -14.40 -23.72 13.14
CA GLY A 158 -13.95 -25.04 12.70
C GLY A 158 -13.03 -25.02 11.47
N VAL A 159 -12.50 -23.85 11.10
CA VAL A 159 -11.56 -23.68 9.99
C VAL A 159 -10.41 -24.70 10.05
N GLU A 160 -10.09 -25.26 8.88
CA GLU A 160 -8.91 -26.04 8.60
C GLU A 160 -7.95 -25.22 7.73
N VAL A 161 -6.74 -24.97 8.21
CA VAL A 161 -5.68 -24.30 7.43
C VAL A 161 -4.84 -25.37 6.73
N HIS A 162 -4.86 -25.35 5.40
CA HIS A 162 -4.12 -26.28 4.55
C HIS A 162 -2.73 -25.75 4.25
N GLU A 163 -2.64 -24.46 3.95
CA GLU A 163 -1.38 -23.79 3.65
C GLU A 163 -1.33 -22.43 4.35
N ALA A 164 -0.14 -22.04 4.76
CA ALA A 164 0.15 -20.69 5.22
C ALA A 164 1.48 -20.25 4.63
N ALA A 165 1.51 -19.01 4.14
CA ALA A 165 2.70 -18.39 3.60
C ALA A 165 2.82 -16.95 4.10
N LEU A 166 4.05 -16.54 4.39
CA LEU A 166 4.42 -15.18 4.70
C LEU A 166 5.26 -14.63 3.55
N ARG A 167 4.75 -13.59 2.89
CA ARG A 167 5.46 -12.88 1.84
C ARG A 167 5.99 -11.55 2.36
N LEU A 168 7.28 -11.32 2.13
CA LEU A 168 8.00 -10.13 2.59
C LEU A 168 8.65 -9.46 1.37
N GLY A 169 8.37 -8.17 1.15
CA GLY A 169 9.07 -7.40 0.15
C GLY A 169 10.47 -7.01 0.62
N VAL A 170 11.47 -7.11 -0.26
CA VAL A 170 12.87 -6.77 0.00
C VAL A 170 13.19 -5.42 -0.64
N GLU A 171 13.75 -4.52 0.16
CA GLU A 171 14.19 -3.19 -0.29
C GLU A 171 15.63 -3.20 -0.79
N ASP A 172 16.51 -3.85 -0.02
CA ASP A 172 17.94 -3.91 -0.26
C ASP A 172 18.50 -5.11 0.50
N GLY A 173 19.62 -5.67 0.04
CA GLY A 173 20.21 -6.85 0.64
C GLY A 173 21.69 -7.01 0.33
N PRO A 174 22.36 -7.96 0.99
CA PRO A 174 23.80 -8.13 0.82
C PRO A 174 24.15 -8.78 -0.52
N ASP A 175 25.44 -8.79 -0.84
CA ASP A 175 26.01 -9.40 -2.05
C ASP A 175 26.07 -10.95 -2.01
N ARG A 176 25.32 -11.58 -1.12
CA ARG A 176 25.35 -13.02 -0.87
C ARG A 176 23.98 -13.58 -0.49
N PRO A 177 23.74 -14.87 -0.69
CA PRO A 177 22.49 -15.50 -0.29
C PRO A 177 22.31 -15.48 1.23
N LEU A 178 21.06 -15.43 1.68
CA LEU A 178 20.67 -15.50 3.09
C LEU A 178 19.60 -16.57 3.30
N ASP A 179 19.77 -17.38 4.34
CA ASP A 179 18.72 -18.28 4.81
C ASP A 179 17.95 -17.55 5.92
N VAL A 180 16.67 -17.28 5.66
CA VAL A 180 15.75 -16.57 6.55
C VAL A 180 14.77 -17.56 7.15
N LEU A 181 14.55 -17.45 8.45
CA LEU A 181 13.79 -18.40 9.25
C LEU A 181 12.65 -17.68 9.98
N ALA A 182 11.50 -18.33 10.06
CA ALA A 182 10.35 -17.86 10.83
C ALA A 182 10.07 -18.81 12.00
N TYR A 183 10.02 -18.27 13.23
CA TYR A 183 9.74 -19.02 14.46
C TYR A 183 8.46 -18.53 15.12
N ALA A 184 7.74 -19.42 15.81
CA ALA A 184 6.68 -19.00 16.73
C ALA A 184 7.29 -18.22 17.91
N ILE A 185 6.61 -17.16 18.36
CA ILE A 185 6.93 -16.50 19.62
C ILE A 185 5.98 -17.03 20.70
N LEU A 186 6.54 -17.60 21.76
CA LEU A 186 5.80 -18.24 22.84
C LEU A 186 5.31 -17.23 23.89
N LYS A 187 5.99 -16.09 24.02
CA LYS A 187 5.62 -15.00 24.93
C LYS A 187 4.94 -13.88 24.16
N ASP A 188 3.85 -13.37 24.71
CA ASP A 188 3.24 -12.16 24.16
C ASP A 188 4.14 -10.94 24.38
N TRP A 189 4.08 -9.98 23.46
CA TRP A 189 4.85 -8.75 23.47
C TRP A 189 3.94 -7.55 23.21
N GLU A 190 4.27 -6.41 23.80
CA GLU A 190 3.51 -5.19 23.54
C GLU A 190 4.18 -4.38 22.43
N PRO A 191 3.43 -4.04 21.37
CA PRO A 191 3.94 -3.19 20.30
C PRO A 191 4.48 -1.86 20.82
N GLY A 192 5.63 -1.49 20.29
CA GLY A 192 6.24 -0.21 20.63
C GLY A 192 5.37 0.97 20.18
N GLN A 193 5.53 2.13 20.86
CA GLN A 193 5.12 3.45 20.36
C GLN A 193 6.29 4.37 20.01
N GLY A 194 7.53 3.89 20.17
CA GLY A 194 8.75 4.59 19.80
C GLY A 194 9.41 5.24 20.99
N GLY A 195 9.32 4.64 22.18
CA GLY A 195 9.98 5.16 23.36
C GLY A 195 9.39 6.46 23.90
N THR A 196 10.02 7.02 24.94
CA THR A 196 9.49 8.14 25.72
C THR A 196 9.18 9.37 24.86
N GLU A 197 9.99 9.63 23.84
CA GLU A 197 9.87 10.78 22.96
C GLU A 197 9.20 10.43 21.61
N ARG A 198 8.69 9.19 21.44
CA ARG A 198 8.15 8.69 20.17
C ARG A 198 9.15 8.80 19.01
N ASN A 199 10.40 8.56 19.33
CA ASN A 199 11.49 8.45 18.38
C ASN A 199 12.35 7.22 18.69
N ASN A 200 13.05 6.76 17.67
CA ASN A 200 13.87 5.56 17.70
C ASN A 200 15.13 5.65 18.57
N THR A 201 15.35 6.77 19.24
CA THR A 201 16.54 7.00 20.05
C THR A 201 16.28 7.21 21.52
N SER A 202 15.02 7.44 21.87
CA SER A 202 14.59 7.54 23.25
C SER A 202 14.48 6.14 23.88
N PRO A 203 14.67 6.01 25.20
CA PRO A 203 14.45 4.76 25.91
C PRO A 203 13.03 4.22 25.69
N PRO A 204 12.80 2.89 25.73
CA PRO A 204 11.47 2.32 25.63
C PRO A 204 10.57 2.85 26.76
N ARG A 205 9.27 3.01 26.48
CA ARG A 205 8.29 3.29 27.53
C ARG A 205 8.03 2.01 28.33
N PRO A 206 7.62 2.09 29.61
CA PRO A 206 7.13 0.92 30.33
C PRO A 206 6.08 0.17 29.52
N GLY A 207 6.20 -1.15 29.46
CA GLY A 207 5.34 -2.01 28.65
C GLY A 207 5.88 -2.29 27.24
N GLU A 208 6.63 -1.38 26.61
CA GLU A 208 7.05 -1.57 25.22
C GLU A 208 8.05 -2.72 25.03
N VAL A 209 7.90 -3.47 23.93
CA VAL A 209 8.88 -4.46 23.50
C VAL A 209 10.22 -3.82 23.13
N TRP A 210 11.33 -4.45 23.47
CA TRP A 210 12.67 -4.06 23.00
C TRP A 210 13.64 -5.23 23.05
N TRP A 211 14.93 -4.98 22.79
CA TRP A 211 15.95 -6.04 22.76
C TRP A 211 16.03 -6.87 24.04
N GLY A 212 15.90 -6.25 25.21
CA GLY A 212 16.04 -6.96 26.49
C GLY A 212 14.75 -7.62 26.99
N GLU A 213 13.59 -7.06 26.64
CA GLU A 213 12.32 -7.42 27.29
C GLU A 213 11.16 -7.45 26.29
N ALA A 214 10.26 -8.42 26.48
CA ALA A 214 8.99 -8.53 25.77
C ALA A 214 8.03 -7.40 26.10
N ALA A 215 8.16 -6.87 27.31
CA ALA A 215 7.49 -5.67 27.77
C ALA A 215 8.36 -4.94 28.79
N HIS A 216 8.76 -3.71 28.48
CA HIS A 216 9.80 -3.01 29.22
C HIS A 216 9.43 -2.82 30.70
N GLY A 217 10.31 -3.27 31.60
CA GLY A 217 10.13 -3.19 33.04
C GLY A 217 9.12 -4.18 33.64
N SER A 218 8.54 -5.09 32.84
CA SER A 218 7.53 -6.05 33.32
C SER A 218 7.80 -7.49 32.91
N ARG A 219 8.29 -7.75 31.70
CA ARG A 219 8.47 -9.12 31.17
C ARG A 219 9.77 -9.26 30.38
N PRO A 220 10.82 -9.88 30.94
CA PRO A 220 12.07 -10.09 30.22
C PRO A 220 11.91 -11.18 29.15
N TRP A 221 12.75 -11.09 28.11
CA TRP A 221 13.04 -12.25 27.27
C TRP A 221 13.85 -13.27 28.07
N GLY A 222 13.82 -14.54 27.65
CA GLY A 222 14.70 -15.56 28.22
C GLY A 222 16.16 -15.26 27.86
N LEU A 223 16.40 -14.84 26.63
CA LEU A 223 17.65 -14.23 26.18
C LEU A 223 17.36 -12.99 25.33
N PRO A 224 18.24 -11.97 25.33
CA PRO A 224 18.06 -10.78 24.52
C PRO A 224 17.75 -11.08 23.04
N GLY A 225 16.84 -10.29 22.46
CA GLY A 225 16.39 -10.41 21.08
C GLY A 225 15.49 -11.62 20.83
N VAL A 226 14.74 -12.10 21.83
CA VAL A 226 13.89 -13.31 21.71
C VAL A 226 14.75 -14.55 21.42
N GLY A 227 15.90 -14.66 22.09
CA GLY A 227 16.97 -15.60 21.73
C GLY A 227 16.87 -16.98 22.37
N PHE A 228 16.01 -17.17 23.37
CA PHE A 228 16.00 -18.43 24.12
C PHE A 228 15.11 -19.48 23.47
N ALA A 229 15.72 -20.38 22.70
CA ALA A 229 15.01 -21.45 22.00
C ALA A 229 14.99 -22.77 22.81
N SER A 230 13.79 -23.27 23.13
CA SER A 230 13.61 -24.59 23.74
C SER A 230 12.24 -25.18 23.44
N GLU A 231 12.15 -26.51 23.33
CA GLU A 231 10.87 -27.23 23.18
C GLU A 231 10.23 -27.55 24.53
N GLU A 232 11.01 -27.57 25.61
CA GLU A 232 10.59 -28.10 26.91
C GLU A 232 10.63 -27.06 28.03
N HIS A 233 11.38 -25.96 27.86
CA HIS A 233 11.57 -24.98 28.92
C HIS A 233 10.40 -23.99 28.97
N PRO A 234 9.73 -23.80 30.12
CA PRO A 234 8.55 -22.93 30.23
C PRO A 234 8.85 -21.45 29.95
N GLU A 235 10.10 -21.02 30.15
CA GLU A 235 10.54 -19.65 29.85
C GLU A 235 11.08 -19.46 28.44
N ALA A 236 11.00 -20.47 27.56
CA ALA A 236 11.44 -20.34 26.18
C ALA A 236 10.73 -19.17 25.47
N ASP A 237 11.48 -18.44 24.66
CA ASP A 237 10.94 -17.37 23.82
C ASP A 237 10.41 -17.93 22.49
N THR A 238 11.08 -18.97 21.96
CA THR A 238 10.73 -19.67 20.72
C THR A 238 10.91 -21.19 20.87
N PRO A 239 10.28 -22.02 20.02
CA PRO A 239 10.72 -23.40 19.82
C PRO A 239 12.12 -23.45 19.18
N LYS A 240 12.75 -24.63 19.17
CA LYS A 240 14.05 -24.86 18.52
C LYS A 240 13.92 -24.95 17.01
N ARG A 241 12.79 -25.46 16.52
CA ARG A 241 12.53 -25.65 15.08
C ARG A 241 11.81 -24.44 14.50
N ALA A 242 12.28 -23.98 13.34
CA ALA A 242 11.58 -22.98 12.55
C ALA A 242 10.26 -23.55 12.00
N LEU A 243 9.26 -22.69 11.85
CA LEU A 243 7.98 -23.00 11.23
C LEU A 243 8.07 -23.03 9.70
N ALA A 244 8.93 -22.18 9.15
CA ALA A 244 9.21 -22.03 7.73
C ALA A 244 10.62 -21.47 7.53
N GLU A 245 11.20 -21.75 6.37
CA GLU A 245 12.51 -21.30 5.94
C GLU A 245 12.40 -20.83 4.48
N ALA A 246 13.15 -19.80 4.15
CA ALA A 246 13.25 -19.29 2.79
C ALA A 246 14.68 -18.85 2.52
N ARG A 247 15.16 -19.15 1.33
CA ARG A 247 16.47 -18.68 0.87
C ARG A 247 16.29 -17.45 0.00
N TRP A 248 16.84 -16.34 0.44
CA TRP A 248 16.97 -15.12 -0.35
C TRP A 248 18.25 -15.15 -1.17
N GLU A 249 18.15 -14.77 -2.44
CA GLU A 249 19.27 -14.63 -3.37
C GLU A 249 19.44 -13.15 -3.76
N PRO A 250 20.69 -12.66 -3.96
CA PRO A 250 20.94 -11.29 -4.36
C PRO A 250 20.14 -10.86 -5.60
N GLY A 251 19.43 -9.73 -5.46
CA GLY A 251 18.57 -9.17 -6.51
C GLY A 251 17.10 -9.62 -6.45
N GLN A 252 16.74 -10.58 -5.58
CA GLN A 252 15.34 -10.90 -5.33
C GLN A 252 14.64 -9.75 -4.60
N THR A 253 13.46 -9.36 -5.09
CA THR A 253 12.62 -8.31 -4.51
C THR A 253 11.60 -8.82 -3.50
N ASP A 254 11.48 -10.14 -3.36
CA ASP A 254 10.48 -10.79 -2.52
C ASP A 254 11.08 -12.03 -1.85
N LEU A 255 10.59 -12.32 -0.65
CA LEU A 255 10.90 -13.52 0.11
C LEU A 255 9.60 -14.22 0.50
N LEU A 256 9.52 -15.53 0.26
CA LEU A 256 8.34 -16.36 0.53
C LEU A 256 8.69 -17.43 1.56
N LEU A 257 8.17 -17.28 2.78
CA LEU A 257 8.28 -18.24 3.87
C LEU A 257 7.00 -19.07 3.93
N GLU A 258 7.06 -20.33 3.53
CA GLU A 258 5.90 -21.22 3.54
C GLU A 258 6.28 -22.61 4.08
N GLY A 259 5.28 -23.35 4.56
CA GLY A 259 5.50 -24.71 5.01
C GLY A 259 4.42 -25.24 5.95
N ALA A 260 4.42 -26.56 6.13
CA ALA A 260 3.46 -27.26 6.98
C ALA A 260 3.53 -26.81 8.46
N GLY A 261 4.72 -26.44 8.96
CA GLY A 261 4.90 -25.91 10.31
C GLY A 261 4.17 -24.59 10.52
N LEU A 262 4.29 -23.66 9.56
CA LEU A 262 3.57 -22.39 9.59
C LEU A 262 2.05 -22.58 9.49
N ALA A 263 1.58 -23.50 8.63
CA ALA A 263 0.16 -23.82 8.51
C ALA A 263 -0.41 -24.41 9.81
N ALA A 264 0.29 -25.36 10.44
CA ALA A 264 -0.10 -25.96 11.71
C ALA A 264 -0.11 -24.93 12.85
N TYR A 265 0.86 -24.01 12.88
CA TYR A 265 0.89 -22.92 13.85
C TYR A 265 -0.27 -21.94 13.65
N ALA A 266 -0.51 -21.49 12.41
CA ALA A 266 -1.65 -20.63 12.08
C ALA A 266 -2.98 -21.28 12.49
N GLN A 267 -3.15 -22.57 12.18
CA GLN A 267 -4.30 -23.36 12.61
C GLN A 267 -4.50 -23.34 14.13
N ALA A 268 -3.43 -23.54 14.91
CA ALA A 268 -3.48 -23.57 16.37
C ALA A 268 -3.87 -22.20 16.94
N GLN A 269 -3.27 -21.12 16.45
CA GLN A 269 -3.56 -19.75 16.89
C GLN A 269 -5.00 -19.34 16.57
N LEU A 270 -5.49 -19.64 15.37
CA LEU A 270 -6.87 -19.36 14.97
C LEU A 270 -7.89 -20.12 15.83
N ARG A 271 -7.61 -21.39 16.18
CA ARG A 271 -8.47 -22.18 17.10
C ARG A 271 -8.47 -21.59 18.51
N ALA A 272 -7.31 -21.14 18.98
CA ALA A 272 -7.17 -20.50 20.29
C ALA A 272 -7.72 -19.06 20.33
N ARG A 273 -8.03 -18.46 19.16
CA ARG A 273 -8.34 -17.03 19.01
C ARG A 273 -7.20 -16.13 19.51
N GLU A 274 -5.98 -16.59 19.29
CA GLU A 274 -4.75 -15.90 19.66
C GLU A 274 -4.10 -15.26 18.42
N PRO A 275 -3.34 -14.17 18.58
CA PRO A 275 -2.59 -13.57 17.48
C PRO A 275 -1.53 -14.53 16.94
N LEU A 276 -1.28 -14.50 15.62
CA LEU A 276 -0.11 -15.14 15.04
C LEU A 276 1.09 -14.25 15.29
N ARG A 277 2.04 -14.74 16.09
CA ARG A 277 3.28 -14.02 16.44
C ARG A 277 4.47 -14.76 15.88
N LEU A 278 5.28 -14.07 15.08
CA LEU A 278 6.42 -14.64 14.39
C LEU A 278 7.70 -13.86 14.71
N LEU A 279 8.78 -14.57 14.99
CA LEU A 279 10.14 -14.03 14.98
C LEU A 279 10.75 -14.37 13.62
N LEU A 280 11.22 -13.36 12.92
CA LEU A 280 12.03 -13.47 11.73
C LEU A 280 13.48 -13.19 12.07
N LYS A 281 14.37 -14.07 11.61
CA LYS A 281 15.83 -13.88 11.70
C LYS A 281 16.53 -14.66 10.60
N VAL A 282 17.79 -14.33 10.33
CA VAL A 282 18.65 -15.18 9.49
C VAL A 282 19.10 -16.41 10.30
N SER A 283 19.61 -17.44 9.62
CA SER A 283 20.18 -18.62 10.29
C SER A 283 21.30 -18.24 11.27
N ASP A 284 21.50 -19.04 12.32
CA ASP A 284 22.46 -18.73 13.39
C ASP A 284 23.88 -18.47 12.85
N ASP A 285 24.33 -19.29 11.89
CA ASP A 285 25.63 -19.09 11.20
C ASP A 285 25.72 -17.75 10.45
N LEU A 286 24.59 -17.24 9.93
CA LEU A 286 24.52 -15.93 9.28
C LEU A 286 24.34 -14.78 10.26
N GLU A 287 23.69 -14.99 11.41
CA GLU A 287 23.63 -14.02 12.51
C GLU A 287 25.04 -13.75 13.06
N ASP A 288 25.88 -14.79 13.11
CA ASP A 288 27.26 -14.69 13.58
C ASP A 288 28.21 -14.01 12.57
N ARG A 289 27.79 -13.81 11.32
CA ARG A 289 28.61 -13.19 10.26
C ARG A 289 28.23 -11.73 10.03
N PRO A 290 29.19 -10.80 9.93
CA PRO A 290 28.90 -9.44 9.51
C PRO A 290 28.49 -9.40 8.02
N ARG A 291 27.87 -8.28 7.61
CA ARG A 291 27.43 -8.05 6.22
C ARG A 291 26.33 -9.01 5.75
N THR A 292 25.43 -9.37 6.65
CA THR A 292 24.23 -10.20 6.38
C THR A 292 22.93 -9.41 6.50
N LEU A 293 23.03 -8.08 6.64
CA LEU A 293 21.88 -7.20 6.79
C LEU A 293 21.04 -7.14 5.51
N ILE A 294 19.77 -7.53 5.63
CA ILE A 294 18.72 -7.33 4.63
C ILE A 294 17.69 -6.33 5.15
N HIS A 295 17.22 -5.46 4.26
CA HIS A 295 16.16 -4.48 4.51
C HIS A 295 14.85 -4.99 3.90
N LEU A 296 13.80 -5.04 4.72
CA LEU A 296 12.48 -5.49 4.34
C LEU A 296 11.49 -4.35 4.50
N TYR A 297 10.47 -4.31 3.65
CA TYR A 297 9.34 -3.43 3.87
C TYR A 297 8.63 -3.76 5.18
N THR A 298 8.27 -2.73 5.93
CA THR A 298 7.53 -2.86 7.19
C THR A 298 6.02 -2.84 6.97
N ALA A 299 5.27 -3.40 7.93
CA ALA A 299 3.84 -3.24 8.02
C ALA A 299 3.43 -1.81 8.46
N ASN A 300 4.27 -1.10 9.22
CA ASN A 300 3.89 0.12 9.93
C ASN A 300 4.23 1.43 9.20
N HIS A 301 5.23 1.46 8.32
CA HIS A 301 5.58 2.63 7.51
C HIS A 301 4.98 2.57 6.10
N GLY A 302 4.93 3.73 5.45
CA GLY A 302 4.31 3.92 4.16
C GLY A 302 2.82 4.24 4.29
N ASP A 303 2.22 4.64 3.17
CA ASP A 303 0.84 5.06 3.17
C ASP A 303 -0.12 3.86 3.25
N LEU A 304 -1.28 4.01 3.89
CA LEU A 304 -2.19 2.89 4.13
C LEU A 304 -2.75 2.23 2.85
N ARG A 305 -2.66 2.89 1.69
CA ARG A 305 -3.25 2.44 0.42
C ARG A 305 -2.23 1.83 -0.54
N ASN A 306 -0.98 1.65 -0.14
CA ASN A 306 0.01 0.89 -0.90
C ASN A 306 0.42 -0.41 -0.17
N PRO A 307 -0.50 -1.38 0.00
CA PRO A 307 -0.19 -2.61 0.72
C PRO A 307 0.70 -3.56 -0.08
N ALA A 308 0.92 -3.32 -1.38
CA ALA A 308 1.54 -4.28 -2.29
C ALA A 308 2.92 -4.78 -1.84
N ARG A 309 3.68 -3.95 -1.14
CA ARG A 309 5.03 -4.27 -0.65
C ARG A 309 5.07 -4.61 0.84
N ARG A 310 3.95 -4.49 1.57
CA ARG A 310 3.90 -4.76 3.01
C ARG A 310 3.97 -6.27 3.29
N PRO A 311 4.44 -6.67 4.48
CA PRO A 311 4.33 -8.05 4.94
C PRO A 311 2.90 -8.58 4.80
N ARG A 312 2.77 -9.72 4.11
CA ARG A 312 1.48 -10.33 3.78
C ARG A 312 1.43 -11.76 4.30
N LEU A 313 0.43 -12.06 5.11
CA LEU A 313 0.09 -13.43 5.48
C LEU A 313 -0.95 -13.96 4.50
N GLU A 314 -0.67 -15.07 3.85
CA GLU A 314 -1.58 -15.78 2.96
C GLU A 314 -2.01 -17.09 3.63
N LEU A 315 -3.32 -17.34 3.73
CA LEU A 315 -3.85 -18.61 4.22
C LEU A 315 -4.72 -19.26 3.16
N ALA A 316 -4.44 -20.53 2.86
CA ALA A 316 -5.36 -21.42 2.16
C ALA A 316 -6.11 -22.25 3.19
N TRP A 317 -7.43 -22.11 3.23
CA TRP A 317 -8.25 -22.68 4.30
C TRP A 317 -9.58 -23.21 3.79
N SER A 318 -10.14 -24.18 4.49
CA SER A 318 -11.52 -24.64 4.30
C SER A 318 -12.25 -24.58 5.63
N ALA A 319 -13.58 -24.57 5.63
CA ALA A 319 -14.34 -24.58 6.87
C ALA A 319 -15.55 -25.52 6.76
N PRO A 320 -15.90 -26.24 7.84
CA PRO A 320 -17.10 -27.06 7.87
C PRO A 320 -18.36 -26.20 7.74
N GLY A 321 -19.50 -26.88 7.62
CA GLY A 321 -20.80 -26.20 7.58
C GLY A 321 -21.08 -25.48 6.27
N LEU A 322 -20.45 -25.92 5.17
CA LEU A 322 -20.78 -25.46 3.83
C LEU A 322 -22.30 -25.58 3.59
N ARG A 323 -22.95 -24.45 3.31
CA ARG A 323 -24.37 -24.40 2.96
C ARG A 323 -24.55 -24.39 1.45
N TRP A 324 -23.75 -23.57 0.78
CA TRP A 324 -23.76 -23.47 -0.67
C TRP A 324 -22.44 -22.89 -1.17
N ARG A 325 -22.15 -23.14 -2.44
CA ARG A 325 -21.01 -22.56 -3.15
C ARG A 325 -21.40 -22.19 -4.57
N ARG A 326 -20.76 -21.17 -5.11
CA ARG A 326 -20.86 -20.76 -6.51
C ARG A 326 -19.47 -20.42 -7.02
N SER A 327 -19.12 -20.94 -8.19
CA SER A 327 -17.90 -20.55 -8.91
C SER A 327 -18.29 -19.89 -10.22
N VAL A 328 -17.71 -18.74 -10.52
CA VAL A 328 -18.03 -17.95 -11.73
C VAL A 328 -16.73 -17.59 -12.43
N PRO A 329 -16.54 -17.97 -13.71
CA PRO A 329 -15.43 -17.47 -14.49
C PRO A 329 -15.61 -15.96 -14.70
N VAL A 330 -14.55 -15.19 -14.48
CA VAL A 330 -14.53 -13.74 -14.61
C VAL A 330 -13.47 -13.35 -15.62
N HIS A 331 -13.88 -12.54 -16.59
CA HIS A 331 -12.99 -11.81 -17.49
C HIS A 331 -13.47 -10.35 -17.52
N LEU A 332 -12.64 -9.43 -17.02
CA LEU A 332 -12.97 -8.01 -16.93
C LEU A 332 -11.81 -7.16 -17.41
N GLU A 333 -12.06 -6.18 -18.26
CA GLU A 333 -11.07 -5.13 -18.55
C GLU A 333 -10.85 -4.26 -17.30
N ALA A 334 -9.66 -3.67 -17.16
CA ALA A 334 -9.34 -2.74 -16.08
C ALA A 334 -10.39 -1.61 -15.98
N GLY A 335 -10.79 -1.28 -14.75
CA GLY A 335 -11.83 -0.29 -14.44
C GLY A 335 -13.27 -0.79 -14.65
N ARG A 336 -13.49 -2.00 -15.18
CA ARG A 336 -14.84 -2.58 -15.31
C ARG A 336 -15.27 -3.26 -14.03
N SER A 337 -16.59 -3.39 -13.88
CA SER A 337 -17.19 -4.18 -12.82
C SER A 337 -18.15 -5.24 -13.35
N LEU A 338 -18.17 -6.40 -12.71
CA LEU A 338 -19.18 -7.43 -12.85
C LEU A 338 -20.06 -7.44 -11.60
N ARG A 339 -21.37 -7.28 -11.77
CA ARG A 339 -22.33 -7.52 -10.70
C ARG A 339 -22.99 -8.87 -10.90
N LEU A 340 -22.90 -9.74 -9.90
CA LEU A 340 -23.65 -10.99 -9.90
C LEU A 340 -25.11 -10.72 -9.52
N PRO A 341 -26.08 -11.44 -10.13
CA PRO A 341 -27.47 -11.39 -9.70
C PRO A 341 -27.60 -11.76 -8.22
N ARG A 342 -28.60 -11.16 -7.55
CA ARG A 342 -28.97 -11.49 -6.15
C ARG A 342 -29.07 -13.00 -5.98
N PHE A 343 -28.51 -13.51 -4.89
CA PHE A 343 -28.59 -14.92 -4.50
C PHE A 343 -28.93 -15.07 -3.02
N GLU A 344 -29.69 -16.13 -2.70
CA GLU A 344 -30.09 -16.46 -1.32
C GLU A 344 -28.92 -17.07 -0.55
N LEU A 345 -28.74 -16.66 0.70
CA LEU A 345 -27.67 -17.13 1.59
C LEU A 345 -27.98 -18.45 2.28
N GLN A 346 -29.22 -18.94 2.21
CA GLN A 346 -29.65 -20.25 2.72
C GLN A 346 -29.25 -20.50 4.19
N GLY A 347 -29.36 -19.47 5.03
CA GLY A 347 -29.00 -19.54 6.44
C GLY A 347 -27.49 -19.58 6.72
N ALA A 348 -26.65 -19.20 5.74
CA ALA A 348 -25.23 -18.94 5.99
C ALA A 348 -25.07 -17.80 7.00
N ARG A 349 -24.15 -17.97 7.94
CA ARG A 349 -23.73 -16.97 8.93
C ARG A 349 -22.43 -16.29 8.55
N HIS A 350 -21.65 -16.93 7.67
CA HIS A 350 -20.45 -16.36 7.10
C HIS A 350 -20.50 -16.43 5.58
N LEU A 351 -20.03 -15.39 4.93
CA LEU A 351 -19.83 -15.32 3.49
C LEU A 351 -18.34 -15.11 3.21
N SER A 352 -17.78 -15.96 2.37
CA SER A 352 -16.40 -15.86 1.92
C SER A 352 -16.35 -15.73 0.42
N VAL A 353 -15.53 -14.81 -0.07
CA VAL A 353 -15.36 -14.54 -1.50
C VAL A 353 -13.87 -14.57 -1.79
N ALA A 354 -13.46 -15.48 -2.67
CA ALA A 354 -12.08 -15.59 -3.11
C ALA A 354 -12.01 -15.46 -4.62
N PHE A 355 -10.97 -14.80 -5.14
CA PHE A 355 -10.69 -14.74 -6.55
C PHE A 355 -9.41 -15.51 -6.84
N GLU A 356 -9.50 -16.55 -7.67
CA GLU A 356 -8.35 -17.32 -8.13
C GLU A 356 -7.95 -16.86 -9.54
N PRO A 357 -6.82 -16.16 -9.71
CA PRO A 357 -6.33 -15.76 -11.02
C PRO A 357 -5.92 -16.98 -11.87
N THR A 358 -6.00 -16.85 -13.20
CA THR A 358 -5.42 -17.86 -14.11
C THR A 358 -3.90 -17.98 -13.92
N GLU A 359 -3.28 -19.09 -14.32
CA GLU A 359 -1.82 -19.27 -14.27
C GLU A 359 -1.07 -18.14 -14.98
N ARG A 360 -1.57 -17.73 -16.15
CA ARG A 360 -1.03 -16.59 -16.91
C ARG A 360 -0.98 -15.30 -16.08
N GLU A 361 -2.02 -15.02 -15.31
CA GLU A 361 -2.06 -13.83 -14.45
C GLU A 361 -1.18 -13.98 -13.20
N ARG A 362 -0.95 -15.20 -12.72
CA ARG A 362 -0.02 -15.48 -11.61
C ARG A 362 1.44 -15.31 -12.02
N ASP A 363 1.79 -15.76 -13.22
CA ASP A 363 3.17 -15.79 -13.73
C ASP A 363 3.62 -14.44 -14.31
N ALA A 364 2.69 -13.53 -14.58
CA ALA A 364 3.03 -12.16 -14.94
C ALA A 364 3.85 -11.55 -13.78
N SER A 365 5.11 -11.22 -14.05
CA SER A 365 6.00 -10.56 -13.08
C SER A 365 5.36 -9.23 -12.64
N GLY A 366 4.86 -9.19 -11.40
CA GLY A 366 4.05 -8.09 -10.89
C GLY A 366 2.58 -8.15 -11.34
N GLY A 367 2.01 -9.36 -11.42
CA GLY A 367 0.67 -9.68 -11.93
C GLY A 367 -0.42 -8.70 -11.51
N PRO A 368 -1.54 -8.62 -12.26
CA PRO A 368 -2.52 -7.58 -12.05
C PRO A 368 -2.96 -7.57 -10.58
N PRO A 369 -3.11 -6.38 -9.99
CA PRO A 369 -3.60 -6.27 -8.63
C PRO A 369 -4.92 -7.04 -8.52
N PRO A 370 -5.14 -7.76 -7.40
CA PRO A 370 -6.37 -8.53 -7.23
C PRO A 370 -7.59 -7.62 -7.38
N PRO A 371 -8.74 -8.15 -7.86
CA PRO A 371 -9.94 -7.34 -7.96
C PRO A 371 -10.35 -6.82 -6.60
N SER A 372 -10.96 -5.63 -6.58
CA SER A 372 -11.76 -5.22 -5.44
C SER A 372 -13.04 -6.05 -5.42
N LEU A 373 -13.25 -6.78 -4.32
CA LEU A 373 -14.43 -7.61 -4.09
C LEU A 373 -15.34 -6.88 -3.10
N GLN A 374 -16.59 -6.66 -3.49
CA GLN A 374 -17.54 -5.93 -2.66
C GLN A 374 -18.88 -6.65 -2.58
N VAL A 375 -19.46 -6.71 -1.39
CA VAL A 375 -20.76 -7.35 -1.16
C VAL A 375 -21.72 -6.39 -0.46
N ARG A 376 -23.01 -6.58 -0.71
CA ARG A 376 -24.10 -6.09 0.12
C ARG A 376 -25.18 -7.15 0.26
N GLY A 377 -26.05 -7.02 1.24
CA GLY A 377 -27.18 -7.93 1.40
C GLY A 377 -28.37 -7.26 2.08
N GLY A 378 -29.37 -8.06 2.43
CA GLY A 378 -30.55 -7.58 3.13
C GLY A 378 -31.51 -8.71 3.51
N ALA A 379 -32.65 -8.33 4.08
CA ALA A 379 -33.73 -9.25 4.47
C ALA A 379 -35.01 -8.91 3.69
N GLY A 380 -35.60 -9.91 3.03
CA GLY A 380 -36.75 -9.76 2.16
C GLY A 380 -36.57 -8.66 1.11
N ASP A 381 -37.58 -7.82 0.98
CA ASP A 381 -37.61 -6.67 0.06
C ASP A 381 -37.17 -5.35 0.71
N GLY A 382 -36.54 -5.42 1.89
CA GLY A 382 -35.97 -4.26 2.56
C GLY A 382 -34.82 -3.62 1.76
N GLU A 383 -34.45 -2.39 2.16
CA GLU A 383 -33.33 -1.69 1.55
C GLU A 383 -32.03 -2.49 1.66
N PRO A 384 -31.25 -2.62 0.57
CA PRO A 384 -29.92 -3.21 0.61
C PRO A 384 -29.00 -2.50 1.61
N SER A 385 -28.14 -3.26 2.29
CA SER A 385 -27.01 -2.70 3.03
C SER A 385 -26.10 -1.88 2.12
N ALA A 386 -25.27 -1.04 2.72
CA ALA A 386 -24.14 -0.44 2.01
C ALA A 386 -23.21 -1.55 1.46
N TRP A 387 -22.52 -1.23 0.37
CA TRP A 387 -21.44 -2.06 -0.16
C TRP A 387 -20.28 -2.08 0.83
N ARG A 388 -19.76 -3.28 1.12
CA ARG A 388 -18.62 -3.52 2.02
C ARG A 388 -17.56 -4.35 1.29
N SER A 389 -16.28 -4.18 1.65
CA SER A 389 -15.22 -5.05 1.14
C SER A 389 -15.49 -6.51 1.55
N ALA A 390 -15.23 -7.43 0.62
CA ALA A 390 -15.31 -8.88 0.78
C ALA A 390 -13.92 -9.55 0.59
N GLU A 391 -12.84 -8.80 0.82
CA GLU A 391 -11.45 -9.29 0.78
C GLU A 391 -11.12 -10.27 1.92
N HIS A 392 -11.96 -10.31 2.95
CA HIS A 392 -11.90 -11.26 4.06
C HIS A 392 -13.29 -11.85 4.32
N PRO A 393 -13.39 -13.02 4.96
CA PRO A 393 -14.69 -13.58 5.35
C PRO A 393 -15.51 -12.62 6.20
N LEU A 394 -16.79 -12.55 5.90
CA LEU A 394 -17.73 -11.65 6.55
C LEU A 394 -18.74 -12.46 7.36
N GLU A 395 -18.94 -12.05 8.61
CA GLU A 395 -20.14 -12.41 9.35
C GLU A 395 -21.34 -11.67 8.75
N VAL A 396 -22.42 -12.40 8.47
CA VAL A 396 -23.62 -11.89 7.81
C VAL A 396 -24.87 -12.40 8.51
N ASP A 397 -25.87 -11.53 8.60
CA ASP A 397 -27.22 -11.80 9.09
C ASP A 397 -28.28 -11.62 7.97
N TRP A 398 -27.81 -11.55 6.71
CA TRP A 398 -28.64 -11.31 5.54
C TRP A 398 -29.37 -12.59 5.08
N GLN A 399 -30.50 -12.41 4.40
CA GLN A 399 -31.21 -13.50 3.71
C GLN A 399 -30.67 -13.69 2.30
N TRP A 400 -30.31 -12.59 1.63
CA TRP A 400 -29.75 -12.58 0.29
C TRP A 400 -28.49 -11.70 0.24
N ALA A 401 -27.66 -11.92 -0.76
CA ALA A 401 -26.51 -11.07 -1.05
C ALA A 401 -26.39 -10.77 -2.56
N GLU A 402 -25.71 -9.66 -2.85
CA GLU A 402 -25.25 -9.27 -4.17
C GLU A 402 -23.75 -9.01 -4.12
N LEU A 403 -23.05 -9.50 -5.13
CA LEU A 403 -21.60 -9.37 -5.25
C LEU A 403 -21.23 -8.49 -6.43
N ARG A 404 -20.26 -7.61 -6.22
CA ARG A 404 -19.65 -6.78 -7.24
C ARG A 404 -18.15 -7.07 -7.25
N VAL A 405 -17.65 -7.51 -8.39
CA VAL A 405 -16.21 -7.67 -8.68
C VAL A 405 -15.80 -6.47 -9.50
N LEU A 406 -14.75 -5.76 -9.09
CA LEU A 406 -14.18 -4.65 -9.84
C LEU A 406 -12.76 -5.00 -10.24
N ALA A 407 -12.43 -4.89 -11.53
CA ALA A 407 -11.06 -4.97 -12.02
C ALA A 407 -10.33 -3.64 -11.76
N ALA A 408 -10.27 -3.24 -10.49
CA ALA A 408 -9.77 -1.97 -10.02
C ALA A 408 -9.06 -2.13 -8.67
N THR A 409 -7.95 -1.44 -8.50
CA THR A 409 -7.15 -1.34 -7.27
C THR A 409 -7.65 -0.15 -6.47
N GLU A 410 -7.96 -0.34 -5.18
CA GLU A 410 -8.34 0.77 -4.29
C GLU A 410 -9.36 1.73 -4.93
N PRO A 411 -10.51 1.23 -5.42
CA PRO A 411 -11.39 1.99 -6.29
C PRO A 411 -11.87 3.29 -5.63
N VAL A 412 -11.61 4.42 -6.28
CA VAL A 412 -12.14 5.73 -5.90
C VAL A 412 -13.25 6.10 -6.88
N GLN A 413 -14.43 6.45 -6.37
CA GLN A 413 -15.50 6.91 -7.25
C GLN A 413 -15.15 8.27 -7.83
N LEU A 414 -15.38 8.47 -9.13
CA LEU A 414 -15.20 9.78 -9.75
C LEU A 414 -16.04 10.83 -9.01
N GLY A 415 -15.40 11.94 -8.64
CA GLY A 415 -15.98 12.99 -7.81
C GLY A 415 -15.77 12.83 -6.30
N ASP A 416 -15.39 11.64 -5.80
CA ASP A 416 -14.93 11.49 -4.41
C ASP A 416 -13.45 11.85 -4.29
N ALA A 417 -13.02 12.19 -3.07
CA ALA A 417 -11.61 12.35 -2.77
C ALA A 417 -10.92 10.98 -2.62
N PHE A 418 -9.75 10.85 -3.23
CA PHE A 418 -8.72 9.91 -2.81
C PHE A 418 -8.14 10.39 -1.47
N GLU A 419 -8.31 9.57 -0.44
CA GLU A 419 -7.81 9.87 0.90
C GLU A 419 -6.78 8.82 1.32
N THR A 420 -5.56 9.25 1.63
CA THR A 420 -4.55 8.35 2.21
C THR A 420 -3.85 9.03 3.38
N SER A 421 -3.22 8.22 4.21
CA SER A 421 -2.46 8.70 5.35
C SER A 421 -1.11 8.01 5.42
N LEU A 422 -0.09 8.79 5.72
CA LEU A 422 1.25 8.36 6.05
C LEU A 422 1.43 8.54 7.55
N ARG A 423 1.82 7.49 8.26
CA ARG A 423 2.28 7.59 9.64
C ARG A 423 3.78 7.35 9.69
N ASP A 424 4.52 8.30 10.25
CA ASP A 424 5.97 8.22 10.31
C ASP A 424 6.57 8.83 11.57
N THR A 425 7.08 7.98 12.44
CA THR A 425 7.74 8.34 13.70
C THR A 425 9.24 8.63 13.51
N TRP A 426 9.76 8.58 12.28
CA TRP A 426 11.19 8.69 11.94
C TRP A 426 11.69 10.13 11.79
N VAL A 427 11.23 11.04 12.63
CA VAL A 427 11.50 12.47 12.50
C VAL A 427 12.65 12.92 13.41
N ARG A 428 13.70 13.52 12.84
CA ARG A 428 14.76 14.20 13.63
C ARG A 428 15.21 15.57 13.12
N THR A 429 14.67 16.08 12.00
CA THR A 429 15.08 17.39 11.43
C THR A 429 14.30 18.57 12.00
N ALA A 430 13.02 18.39 12.33
CA ALA A 430 12.14 19.42 12.89
C ALA A 430 10.98 18.73 13.65
N PRO A 431 10.18 19.45 14.45
CA PRO A 431 8.92 18.92 14.98
C PRO A 431 8.01 18.33 13.87
N PRO A 432 7.20 17.28 14.13
CA PRO A 432 6.27 16.66 13.17
C PRO A 432 5.41 17.66 12.39
N GLU A 433 4.85 18.65 13.09
CA GLU A 433 3.98 19.67 12.53
C GLU A 433 4.69 20.68 11.62
N GLN A 434 6.02 20.73 11.63
CA GLN A 434 6.82 21.63 10.79
C GLN A 434 7.37 20.94 9.53
N GLN A 435 7.13 19.64 9.36
CA GLN A 435 7.58 18.92 8.19
C GLN A 435 6.60 19.00 7.04
N GLU A 436 7.18 19.17 5.85
CA GLU A 436 6.47 19.08 4.59
C GLU A 436 6.53 17.63 4.08
N VAL A 437 5.36 17.02 3.92
CA VAL A 437 5.18 15.74 3.24
C VAL A 437 4.41 16.02 1.96
N LEU A 438 5.05 15.79 0.82
CA LEU A 438 4.46 16.05 -0.49
C LEU A 438 4.02 14.74 -1.13
N PHE A 439 2.80 14.71 -1.66
CA PHE A 439 2.32 13.63 -2.50
C PHE A 439 2.40 14.06 -3.96
N GLU A 440 3.09 13.27 -4.77
CA GLU A 440 3.05 13.36 -6.22
C GLU A 440 1.98 12.40 -6.73
N LEU A 441 1.00 12.91 -7.46
CA LEU A 441 -0.03 12.14 -8.15
C LEU A 441 0.09 12.34 -9.66
N VAL A 442 -0.05 11.26 -10.43
CA VAL A 442 0.00 11.30 -11.90
C VAL A 442 -1.31 10.74 -12.44
N ALA A 443 -2.04 11.59 -13.16
CA ALA A 443 -3.26 11.24 -13.84
C ALA A 443 -3.02 10.22 -14.95
N PRO A 444 -4.05 9.48 -15.37
CA PRO A 444 -3.95 8.58 -16.51
C PRO A 444 -3.49 9.28 -17.81
N ARG A 445 -3.80 10.57 -18.00
CA ARG A 445 -3.28 11.38 -19.12
C ARG A 445 -1.81 11.79 -19.01
N GLY A 446 -1.14 11.45 -17.90
CA GLY A 446 0.24 11.79 -17.61
C GLY A 446 0.44 13.14 -16.91
N GLU A 447 -0.63 13.88 -16.63
CA GLU A 447 -0.55 15.13 -15.87
C GLU A 447 -0.13 14.86 -14.43
N ARG A 448 0.78 15.69 -13.92
CA ARG A 448 1.35 15.57 -12.58
C ARG A 448 0.80 16.64 -11.64
N PHE A 449 0.39 16.21 -10.46
CA PHE A 449 -0.06 17.02 -9.34
C PHE A 449 0.91 16.82 -8.16
N VAL A 450 1.28 17.90 -7.48
CA VAL A 450 2.06 17.84 -6.24
C VAL A 450 1.24 18.51 -5.15
N VAL A 451 0.85 17.75 -4.13
CA VAL A 451 -0.10 18.17 -3.11
C VAL A 451 0.51 17.96 -1.73
N PRO A 452 0.60 19.00 -0.88
CA PRO A 452 1.07 18.83 0.49
C PRO A 452 0.04 18.07 1.33
N ALA A 453 0.51 17.16 2.18
CA ALA A 453 -0.32 16.48 3.16
C ALA A 453 -0.45 17.31 4.45
N GLU A 454 -1.62 17.20 5.09
CA GLU A 454 -1.92 17.90 6.33
C GLU A 454 -1.53 17.05 7.55
N PHE A 455 -0.79 17.63 8.51
CA PHE A 455 -0.47 16.95 9.76
C PHE A 455 -1.70 16.85 10.67
N ARG A 456 -2.06 15.63 11.09
CA ARG A 456 -3.24 15.33 11.94
C ARG A 456 -2.89 14.91 13.37
N GLY A 457 -1.64 15.09 13.79
CA GLY A 457 -1.16 14.60 15.08
C GLY A 457 -0.71 13.14 15.01
N ASP A 458 -0.18 12.64 16.13
CA ASP A 458 0.34 11.27 16.27
C ASP A 458 1.25 10.82 15.10
N TYR A 459 2.12 11.74 14.64
CA TYR A 459 3.05 11.46 13.54
C TYR A 459 2.33 11.03 12.24
N THR A 460 1.12 11.55 11.99
CA THR A 460 0.30 11.19 10.83
C THR A 460 0.04 12.39 9.92
N TRP A 461 0.31 12.25 8.64
CA TRP A 461 0.01 13.21 7.57
C TRP A 461 -1.05 12.63 6.64
N THR A 462 -2.08 13.41 6.34
CA THR A 462 -3.22 12.99 5.52
C THR A 462 -3.27 13.78 4.22
N LEU A 463 -3.42 13.07 3.11
CA LEU A 463 -3.75 13.65 1.81
C LEU A 463 -5.24 13.44 1.55
N SER A 464 -5.92 14.49 1.06
CA SER A 464 -7.23 14.40 0.41
C SER A 464 -7.12 15.07 -0.95
N PHE A 465 -7.33 14.31 -2.03
CA PHE A 465 -7.20 14.77 -3.41
C PHE A 465 -8.39 14.31 -4.23
N GLN A 466 -9.07 15.20 -4.94
CA GLN A 466 -10.22 14.84 -5.78
C GLN A 466 -9.76 14.61 -7.23
N PRO A 467 -9.58 13.34 -7.68
CA PRO A 467 -9.22 13.06 -9.06
C PRO A 467 -10.34 13.46 -10.03
N ASP A 468 -9.96 13.98 -11.20
CA ASP A 468 -10.87 14.50 -12.24
C ASP A 468 -11.01 13.57 -13.45
N GLU A 469 -10.32 12.42 -13.46
CA GLU A 469 -10.22 11.55 -14.63
C GLU A 469 -10.39 10.07 -14.24
N LEU A 470 -11.17 9.33 -15.04
CA LEU A 470 -11.29 7.87 -14.92
C LEU A 470 -10.03 7.15 -15.38
N GLY A 471 -9.69 6.09 -14.66
CA GLY A 471 -8.58 5.19 -14.97
C GLY A 471 -7.57 5.10 -13.84
N ARG A 472 -6.40 4.54 -14.16
CA ARG A 472 -5.34 4.29 -13.18
C ARG A 472 -4.55 5.55 -12.88
N TRP A 473 -4.61 5.99 -11.64
CA TRP A 473 -3.74 7.01 -11.10
C TRP A 473 -2.55 6.37 -10.42
N ARG A 474 -1.41 7.07 -10.49
CA ARG A 474 -0.19 6.72 -9.79
C ARG A 474 0.05 7.74 -8.70
N TYR A 475 0.56 7.32 -7.55
CA TYR A 475 0.98 8.26 -6.53
C TYR A 475 2.22 7.79 -5.78
N ARG A 476 2.94 8.72 -5.18
CA ARG A 476 4.03 8.46 -4.23
C ARG A 476 4.13 9.65 -3.29
N PHE A 477 4.71 9.44 -2.11
CA PHE A 477 5.04 10.53 -1.21
C PHE A 477 6.54 10.76 -1.15
N GLY A 478 6.92 12.00 -0.90
CA GLY A 478 8.29 12.42 -0.68
C GLY A 478 8.39 13.21 0.63
N GLN A 479 9.51 13.05 1.33
CA GLN A 479 9.76 13.73 2.60
C GLN A 479 11.25 13.89 2.90
N ASP A 480 11.59 14.99 3.58
CA ASP A 480 12.96 15.37 3.91
C ASP A 480 13.29 15.11 5.40
N PHE A 481 13.51 13.85 5.76
CA PHE A 481 13.76 13.49 7.17
C PHE A 481 15.16 13.74 7.70
N VAL A 482 16.17 13.78 6.82
CA VAL A 482 17.58 14.09 7.12
C VAL A 482 18.29 14.49 5.81
N LYS A 483 19.62 14.59 5.77
CA LYS A 483 20.51 15.02 4.65
C LYS A 483 20.17 14.55 3.21
N LYS A 484 19.23 13.63 3.01
CA LYS A 484 18.79 13.10 1.71
C LYS A 484 17.26 12.98 1.69
N HIS A 485 16.65 13.46 0.61
CA HIS A 485 15.23 13.28 0.28
C HIS A 485 14.89 11.78 0.16
N TYR A 486 13.77 11.37 0.75
CA TYR A 486 13.19 10.03 0.58
C TYR A 486 11.96 10.13 -0.30
N GLU A 487 11.85 9.24 -1.28
CA GLU A 487 10.65 9.03 -2.08
C GLU A 487 10.16 7.59 -1.86
N SER A 488 8.85 7.44 -1.65
CA SER A 488 8.23 6.12 -1.59
C SER A 488 8.25 5.43 -2.96
N ALA A 489 8.05 4.11 -2.96
CA ALA A 489 7.66 3.40 -4.17
C ALA A 489 6.32 3.96 -4.71
N TRP A 490 6.11 3.81 -6.02
CA TRP A 490 4.83 4.14 -6.64
C TRP A 490 3.72 3.22 -6.12
N GLY A 491 2.64 3.82 -5.62
CA GLY A 491 1.34 3.20 -5.42
C GLY A 491 0.39 3.51 -6.57
N PHE A 492 -0.73 2.81 -6.59
CA PHE A 492 -1.77 2.96 -7.61
C PHE A 492 -3.15 2.96 -6.97
N PHE A 493 -4.06 3.74 -7.54
CA PHE A 493 -5.50 3.62 -7.30
C PHE A 493 -6.24 3.82 -8.62
N ASP A 494 -7.39 3.20 -8.75
CA ASP A 494 -8.19 3.27 -9.97
C ASP A 494 -9.43 4.14 -9.69
N VAL A 495 -9.62 5.18 -10.49
CA VAL A 495 -10.80 6.04 -10.44
C VAL A 495 -11.87 5.43 -11.34
N VAL A 496 -13.00 5.09 -10.75
CA VAL A 496 -14.07 4.31 -11.36
C VAL A 496 -15.40 5.07 -11.32
N LEU A 497 -16.36 4.61 -12.12
CA LEU A 497 -17.72 5.13 -12.13
C LEU A 497 -18.68 3.96 -11.90
N LEU A 498 -19.32 3.92 -10.73
CA LEU A 498 -20.16 2.78 -10.33
C LEU A 498 -21.64 3.11 -10.16
N ASP A 499 -22.04 4.36 -10.38
CA ASP A 499 -23.44 4.77 -10.31
C ASP A 499 -23.82 5.82 -11.37
N ARG A 500 -25.09 5.75 -11.79
CA ARG A 500 -25.64 6.55 -12.90
C ARG A 500 -25.82 8.02 -12.54
N VAL A 501 -26.08 8.32 -11.27
CA VAL A 501 -26.27 9.70 -10.81
C VAL A 501 -24.98 10.47 -10.99
N ARG A 502 -23.86 9.89 -10.53
CA ARG A 502 -22.52 10.43 -10.77
C ARG A 502 -22.19 10.48 -12.24
N ALA A 503 -22.54 9.47 -13.03
CA ALA A 503 -22.29 9.50 -14.48
C ALA A 503 -22.88 10.76 -15.13
N ARG A 504 -24.15 11.06 -14.83
CA ARG A 504 -24.82 12.27 -15.33
C ARG A 504 -24.20 13.56 -14.79
N GLN A 505 -23.87 13.61 -13.51
CA GLN A 505 -23.21 14.78 -12.90
C GLN A 505 -21.86 15.07 -13.54
N GLN A 506 -21.06 14.04 -13.79
CA GLN A 506 -19.73 14.16 -14.37
C GLN A 506 -19.79 14.55 -15.85
N LEU A 507 -20.79 14.05 -16.60
CA LEU A 507 -21.03 14.49 -17.97
C LEU A 507 -21.46 15.96 -18.03
N ALA A 508 -22.32 16.40 -17.12
CA ALA A 508 -22.72 17.80 -17.02
C ALA A 508 -21.51 18.70 -16.68
N ALA A 509 -20.69 18.31 -15.70
CA ALA A 509 -19.47 19.04 -15.34
C ALA A 509 -18.47 19.11 -16.51
N LEU A 510 -18.33 18.03 -17.29
CA LEU A 510 -17.49 18.01 -18.49
C LEU A 510 -18.03 18.92 -19.59
N ALA A 511 -19.35 18.93 -19.81
CA ALA A 511 -19.99 19.86 -20.76
C ALA A 511 -19.74 21.33 -20.37
N ASP A 512 -19.85 21.66 -19.09
CA ASP A 512 -19.58 23.01 -18.59
C ASP A 512 -18.11 23.40 -18.75
N ARG A 513 -17.18 22.47 -18.51
CA ARG A 513 -15.74 22.67 -18.77
C ARG A 513 -15.46 22.91 -20.25
N LEU A 514 -16.05 22.12 -21.15
CA LEU A 514 -15.91 22.30 -22.59
C LEU A 514 -16.44 23.66 -23.05
N ARG A 515 -17.59 24.10 -22.54
CA ARG A 515 -18.12 25.45 -22.84
C ARG A 515 -17.18 26.55 -22.38
N ALA A 516 -16.63 26.44 -21.18
CA ALA A 516 -15.71 27.42 -20.63
C ALA A 516 -14.42 27.50 -21.47
N GLU A 517 -13.86 26.34 -21.87
CA GLU A 517 -12.67 26.28 -22.73
C GLU A 517 -12.94 26.84 -24.13
N ASN A 518 -14.06 26.47 -24.76
CA ASN A 518 -14.46 26.99 -26.08
C ASN A 518 -14.69 28.51 -26.04
N ALA A 519 -15.23 29.04 -24.94
CA ALA A 519 -15.39 30.48 -24.73
C ALA A 519 -14.05 31.20 -24.52
N ALA A 520 -13.07 30.56 -23.88
CA ALA A 520 -11.78 31.15 -23.57
C ALA A 520 -10.82 31.19 -24.77
N HIS A 521 -10.80 30.14 -25.61
CA HIS A 521 -9.83 29.96 -26.69
C HIS A 521 -10.42 30.14 -28.11
N GLY A 522 -11.74 30.29 -28.22
CA GLY A 522 -12.45 30.27 -29.50
C GLY A 522 -12.54 28.85 -30.07
N ALA A 523 -13.51 28.60 -30.96
CA ALA A 523 -13.77 27.26 -31.53
C ALA A 523 -12.62 26.67 -32.38
N SER A 524 -11.50 27.39 -32.56
CA SER A 524 -10.43 27.01 -33.50
C SER A 524 -9.15 26.46 -32.85
N GLU A 525 -9.11 26.19 -31.55
CA GLU A 525 -7.95 25.51 -30.95
C GLU A 525 -8.21 24.01 -30.73
N ASP A 526 -7.63 23.18 -31.60
CA ASP A 526 -7.53 21.72 -31.49
C ASP A 526 -7.02 21.22 -30.12
N ARG A 527 -6.41 22.11 -29.31
CA ARG A 527 -5.85 21.80 -27.99
C ARG A 527 -6.90 21.40 -26.95
N ALA A 528 -8.00 22.15 -26.84
CA ALA A 528 -9.04 21.84 -25.85
C ALA A 528 -9.73 20.50 -26.17
N LEU A 529 -9.98 20.26 -27.46
CA LEU A 529 -10.50 19.00 -27.98
C LEU A 529 -9.53 17.85 -27.74
N SER A 530 -8.24 18.02 -28.05
CA SER A 530 -7.22 17.00 -27.84
C SER A 530 -7.04 16.63 -26.36
N ALA A 531 -7.19 17.59 -25.44
CA ALA A 531 -7.03 17.36 -24.01
C ALA A 531 -8.27 16.73 -23.34
N LEU A 532 -9.49 17.10 -23.75
CA LEU A 532 -10.73 16.67 -23.09
C LEU A 532 -11.43 15.49 -23.77
N ALA A 533 -11.20 15.25 -25.06
CA ALA A 533 -11.80 14.11 -25.76
C ALA A 533 -11.41 12.74 -25.14
N PRO A 534 -10.16 12.48 -24.73
CA PRO A 534 -9.81 11.24 -24.03
C PRO A 534 -10.60 11.03 -22.73
N ILE A 535 -10.88 12.11 -21.99
CA ILE A 535 -11.68 12.06 -20.76
C ILE A 535 -13.12 11.68 -21.11
N PHE A 536 -13.70 12.33 -22.12
CA PHE A 536 -15.06 12.03 -22.58
C PHE A 536 -15.19 10.57 -23.00
N TRP A 537 -14.31 10.05 -23.86
CA TRP A 537 -14.42 8.67 -24.35
C TRP A 537 -14.36 7.63 -23.23
N ARG A 538 -13.59 7.90 -22.17
CA ARG A 538 -13.56 7.04 -20.98
C ARG A 538 -14.85 7.15 -20.17
N LEU A 539 -15.33 8.37 -19.96
CA LEU A 539 -16.57 8.64 -19.23
C LEU A 539 -17.79 8.06 -19.93
N GLU A 540 -17.87 8.21 -21.25
CA GLU A 540 -18.87 7.59 -22.11
C GLU A 540 -18.85 6.07 -21.99
N ARG A 541 -17.67 5.46 -22.18
CA ARG A 541 -17.52 4.00 -22.09
C ARG A 541 -17.91 3.46 -20.71
N ALA A 542 -17.56 4.18 -19.64
CA ALA A 542 -17.90 3.81 -18.28
C ALA A 542 -19.40 4.00 -17.99
N ALA A 543 -19.98 5.13 -18.41
CA ALA A 543 -21.40 5.41 -18.24
C ALA A 543 -22.28 4.40 -18.98
N MET A 544 -21.95 4.09 -20.24
CA MET A 544 -22.66 3.08 -21.03
C MET A 544 -22.57 1.68 -20.40
N ALA A 545 -21.51 1.38 -19.63
CA ALA A 545 -21.36 0.10 -18.93
C ALA A 545 -22.33 -0.07 -17.75
N LEU A 546 -22.91 1.03 -17.26
CA LEU A 546 -23.89 1.03 -16.17
C LEU A 546 -25.31 0.75 -16.67
N GLU A 547 -25.51 0.70 -17.98
CA GLU A 547 -26.81 0.55 -18.62
C GLU A 547 -27.08 -0.89 -19.07
N THR A 548 -28.30 -1.34 -18.84
CA THR A 548 -28.89 -2.53 -19.47
C THR A 548 -29.89 -2.07 -20.54
N PRO A 549 -30.34 -2.94 -21.46
CA PRO A 549 -31.37 -2.57 -22.43
C PRO A 549 -32.63 -1.96 -21.77
N GLU A 550 -33.02 -2.48 -20.62
CA GLU A 550 -34.19 -2.00 -19.87
C GLU A 550 -33.95 -0.64 -19.24
N SER A 551 -32.78 -0.43 -18.62
CA SER A 551 -32.51 0.85 -17.97
C SER A 551 -32.20 1.97 -18.95
N PHE A 552 -31.62 1.64 -20.10
CA PHE A 552 -31.37 2.60 -21.16
C PHE A 552 -32.68 3.15 -21.73
N ALA A 553 -33.74 2.34 -21.77
CA ALA A 553 -35.07 2.75 -22.23
C ALA A 553 -35.85 3.60 -21.21
N ALA A 554 -35.50 3.51 -19.93
CA ALA A 554 -36.11 4.26 -18.84
C ALA A 554 -35.77 5.77 -18.92
N PRO A 555 -36.57 6.66 -18.28
CA PRO A 555 -36.32 8.11 -18.31
C PRO A 555 -34.89 8.50 -17.93
N GLU A 556 -34.32 7.84 -16.92
CA GLU A 556 -32.96 8.10 -16.43
C GLU A 556 -31.87 7.69 -17.45
N GLY A 557 -32.13 6.65 -18.24
CA GLY A 557 -31.26 6.21 -19.32
C GLY A 557 -31.29 7.17 -20.52
N ARG A 558 -32.47 7.71 -20.84
CA ARG A 558 -32.62 8.75 -21.88
C ARG A 558 -31.93 10.04 -21.48
N GLU A 559 -32.04 10.45 -20.22
CA GLU A 559 -31.32 11.61 -19.68
C GLU A 559 -29.81 11.43 -19.81
N LEU A 560 -29.28 10.23 -19.48
CA LEU A 560 -27.87 9.92 -19.68
C LEU A 560 -27.46 10.05 -21.15
N PHE A 561 -28.25 9.49 -22.07
CA PHE A 561 -27.98 9.58 -23.51
C PHE A 561 -27.97 11.03 -24.00
N GLN A 562 -28.92 11.86 -23.55
CA GLN A 562 -28.96 13.28 -23.88
C GLN A 562 -27.68 13.99 -23.44
N ARG A 563 -27.17 13.71 -22.24
CA ARG A 563 -25.90 14.28 -21.75
C ARG A 563 -24.70 13.80 -22.56
N LEU A 564 -24.68 12.55 -22.99
CA LEU A 564 -23.64 12.03 -23.88
C LEU A 564 -23.64 12.75 -25.23
N SER A 565 -24.81 12.94 -25.83
CA SER A 565 -24.96 13.66 -27.10
C SER A 565 -24.53 15.13 -26.98
N GLU A 566 -24.94 15.81 -25.92
CA GLU A 566 -24.54 17.20 -25.61
C GLU A 566 -23.01 17.35 -25.57
N VAL A 567 -22.30 16.43 -24.90
CA VAL A 567 -20.82 16.47 -24.88
C VAL A 567 -20.21 16.14 -26.24
N ARG A 568 -20.78 15.20 -27.00
CA ARG A 568 -20.32 14.89 -28.38
C ARG A 568 -20.45 16.09 -29.30
N GLU A 569 -21.56 16.83 -29.24
CA GLU A 569 -21.77 18.05 -30.01
C GLU A 569 -20.72 19.10 -29.68
N LEU A 570 -20.48 19.34 -28.38
CA LEU A 570 -19.46 20.27 -27.90
C LEU A 570 -18.03 19.88 -28.33
N LEU A 571 -17.77 18.59 -28.55
CA LEU A 571 -16.47 18.07 -29.01
C LEU A 571 -16.30 18.04 -30.54
N SER A 572 -17.39 17.96 -31.30
CA SER A 572 -17.33 17.70 -32.75
C SER A 572 -17.61 18.93 -33.61
N ASP A 573 -18.03 20.05 -33.01
CA ASP A 573 -18.46 21.28 -33.70
C ASP A 573 -19.50 20.98 -34.82
N ARG A 574 -20.20 19.84 -34.69
CA ARG A 574 -21.17 19.28 -35.63
C ARG A 574 -22.37 18.76 -34.85
N GLU A 575 -23.58 19.05 -35.34
CA GLU A 575 -24.81 18.47 -34.80
C GLU A 575 -24.74 16.94 -34.86
N VAL A 576 -24.98 16.28 -33.73
CA VAL A 576 -25.13 14.83 -33.65
C VAL A 576 -26.53 14.48 -34.20
N PRO A 577 -26.68 13.46 -35.06
CA PRO A 577 -27.99 13.08 -35.56
C PRO A 577 -28.95 12.71 -34.41
N ASP A 578 -30.20 13.13 -34.51
CA ASP A 578 -31.28 12.81 -33.55
C ASP A 578 -31.33 11.33 -33.17
N GLU A 579 -31.85 11.04 -31.96
CA GLU A 579 -32.03 9.69 -31.38
C GLU A 579 -32.29 8.62 -32.46
N PRO A 580 -31.49 7.54 -32.53
CA PRO A 580 -31.86 6.42 -33.36
C PRO A 580 -33.19 5.90 -32.85
N LYS A 581 -34.25 6.05 -33.67
CA LYS A 581 -35.54 5.41 -33.41
C LYS A 581 -35.28 3.92 -33.29
N LEU A 582 -35.18 3.42 -32.05
CA LEU A 582 -35.04 2.01 -31.76
C LEU A 582 -36.28 1.33 -32.32
N THR A 583 -36.14 0.77 -33.53
CA THR A 583 -37.18 -0.01 -34.14
C THR A 583 -37.23 -1.29 -33.32
N PRO A 584 -38.37 -1.65 -32.68
CA PRO A 584 -38.43 -2.85 -31.87
C PRO A 584 -38.02 -4.04 -32.74
N LEU A 585 -36.95 -4.73 -32.33
CA LEU A 585 -36.55 -6.00 -32.90
C LEU A 585 -37.76 -6.93 -32.82
N LYS A 586 -38.38 -7.21 -33.96
CA LYS A 586 -39.32 -8.34 -34.07
C LYS A 586 -38.54 -9.58 -33.62
N ARG A 587 -38.93 -10.12 -32.48
CA ARG A 587 -38.57 -11.50 -32.11
C ARG A 587 -39.27 -12.40 -33.12
N GLU A 588 -38.54 -12.85 -34.14
CA GLU A 588 -38.89 -14.09 -34.79
C GLU A 588 -38.45 -15.23 -33.86
N PHE A 589 -39.37 -16.17 -33.66
CA PHE A 589 -39.43 -17.15 -32.58
C PHE A 589 -38.25 -18.13 -32.53
#